data_AF-A0A1V8TXA2-F1
#
_entry.id   AF-A0A1V8TXA2-F1
#
_cell.length_a   1.000
_cell.length_b   1.000
_cell.length_c   1.000
_cell.angle_alpha   90.00
_cell.angle_beta   90.00
_cell.angle_gamma   90.00
#
_symmetry.space_group_name_H-M   'P 1'
#
loop_
_entity.id
_entity.type
_entity.pdbx_description
1 polymer ?
#
loop_
_entity_poly.entity_id
_entity_poly.type
_entity_poly.pdbx_seq_one_letter_code
_entity_poly.pdbx_strand_id
1 'polypeptide(L)'
;STTLGNNSLDSLFSTTSPSPSIAGPTTSGLERSWFARFLNIKPASDLLCFSIPRGRACQELVLLLKEWQRHGIRDLQYSREQNTMSARVDRHNALDIKAVTFRIEIFVVLEHGRKVGLSIARFVQVKGAASGFRKVLEVIDGVMRGRGWLVEDREKWKALCEVVGVILITGSSDGLGQAAAKILSEQGHVVFLHARNSNRAKEAQAAVPKAKGVLIGDLSTIADVKKLAADANKAGPFDAVVHNAALGLSTNGEKTSDGIAQIFAVNSLAPYILTALMEKPKRLLYVSSGLHMSGDASLEDVTWSTGRRFAGGQAYNDTKLHNVMLANAVAARWKDVQSCSLDPGWVKTKLGGFGAPGSTSAPSKMIAEFAAGKSVAGEKSGVYLNPGGVNKPLAAGTDVGKQDRLVQIYKDVSGLDLPQ
;
A
#
# COMPACT_ATOMS: atom_id res chain seq x y z
N SER A 1 -56.93 -3.92 21.28
CA SER A 1 -56.29 -5.12 21.84
C SER A 1 -55.50 -5.82 20.74
N THR A 2 -54.18 -5.58 20.67
CA THR A 2 -53.10 -6.42 21.26
C THR A 2 -52.99 -7.80 20.59
N THR A 3 -51.84 -8.29 20.11
CA THR A 3 -50.48 -7.77 19.83
C THR A 3 -49.77 -8.96 19.14
N LEU A 4 -49.23 -8.79 17.93
CA LEU A 4 -48.33 -9.79 17.33
C LEU A 4 -46.89 -9.31 17.54
N GLY A 5 -46.08 -10.21 18.10
CA GLY A 5 -44.81 -9.91 18.76
C GLY A 5 -43.74 -9.29 17.86
N ASN A 6 -43.16 -8.20 18.36
CA ASN A 6 -41.90 -7.63 17.92
C ASN A 6 -40.75 -8.62 18.21
N ASN A 7 -40.25 -9.30 17.19
CA ASN A 7 -38.93 -9.92 17.24
C ASN A 7 -37.89 -8.81 17.05
N SER A 8 -37.34 -8.32 18.17
CA SER A 8 -36.42 -7.18 18.20
C SER A 8 -35.08 -7.46 17.50
N LEU A 9 -34.62 -6.45 16.75
CA LEU A 9 -33.31 -6.29 16.11
C LEU A 9 -32.14 -6.16 17.12
N ASP A 10 -32.42 -6.14 18.42
CA ASP A 10 -31.42 -5.95 19.49
C ASP A 10 -30.47 -7.13 19.69
N SER A 11 -30.86 -8.35 19.29
CA SER A 11 -30.02 -9.55 19.49
C SER A 11 -28.73 -9.52 18.67
N LEU A 12 -28.71 -8.75 17.58
CA LEU A 12 -27.49 -8.54 16.80
C LEU A 12 -26.54 -7.56 17.50
N PHE A 13 -26.99 -6.67 18.38
CA PHE A 13 -26.16 -5.58 18.94
C PHE A 13 -25.89 -5.70 20.45
N SER A 14 -26.25 -6.82 21.09
CA SER A 14 -25.91 -7.09 22.50
C SER A 14 -24.41 -7.31 22.71
N THR A 15 -23.86 -6.69 23.77
CA THR A 15 -22.45 -6.77 24.21
C THR A 15 -22.17 -7.89 25.22
N THR A 16 -23.02 -8.91 25.30
CA THR A 16 -22.82 -10.03 26.24
C THR A 16 -22.32 -11.28 25.52
N SER A 17 -21.10 -11.70 25.87
CA SER A 17 -20.45 -12.92 25.39
C SER A 17 -21.17 -14.18 25.90
N PRO A 18 -21.36 -15.20 25.06
CA PRO A 18 -21.46 -16.59 25.51
C PRO A 18 -20.16 -17.35 25.26
N SER A 19 -19.76 -18.16 26.24
CA SER A 19 -18.62 -19.09 26.22
C SER A 19 -18.77 -20.18 25.13
N PRO A 20 -17.66 -20.83 24.70
CA PRO A 20 -17.62 -21.56 23.43
C PRO A 20 -18.16 -22.98 23.54
N SER A 21 -18.92 -23.42 22.54
CA SER A 21 -19.16 -24.83 22.25
C SER A 21 -18.47 -25.22 20.94
N ILE A 22 -17.88 -26.40 20.95
CA ILE A 22 -16.92 -26.94 19.98
C ILE A 22 -17.65 -27.42 18.72
N ALA A 23 -17.31 -26.87 17.55
CA ALA A 23 -17.51 -27.50 16.24
C ALA A 23 -16.47 -26.95 15.23
N GLY A 24 -15.83 -27.84 14.48
CA GLY A 24 -14.58 -27.61 13.74
C GLY A 24 -14.65 -26.65 12.53
N PRO A 25 -13.49 -26.32 11.92
CA PRO A 25 -13.39 -25.28 10.90
C PRO A 25 -13.90 -25.77 9.54
N THR A 26 -14.98 -25.17 9.05
CA THR A 26 -15.35 -25.21 7.63
C THR A 26 -14.57 -24.14 6.87
N THR A 27 -13.74 -24.60 5.95
CA THR A 27 -12.94 -23.80 5.01
C THR A 27 -13.87 -23.11 4.00
N SER A 28 -13.90 -21.77 3.98
CA SER A 28 -14.59 -20.99 2.94
C SER A 28 -13.73 -19.84 2.40
N GLY A 29 -12.59 -20.21 1.80
CA GLY A 29 -11.86 -19.33 0.89
C GLY A 29 -12.45 -19.46 -0.51
N LEU A 30 -13.36 -18.54 -0.90
CA LEU A 30 -13.91 -18.53 -2.26
C LEU A 30 -12.88 -17.99 -3.27
N GLU A 31 -12.32 -18.91 -4.06
CA GLU A 31 -11.35 -18.69 -5.13
C GLU A 31 -11.88 -17.85 -6.31
N ARG A 32 -10.96 -17.08 -6.93
CA ARG A 32 -11.18 -16.42 -8.23
C ARG A 32 -11.41 -17.46 -9.34
N SER A 33 -12.32 -17.17 -10.28
CA SER A 33 -12.50 -18.02 -11.48
C SER A 33 -11.21 -18.11 -12.30
N TRP A 34 -10.84 -19.32 -12.71
CA TRP A 34 -9.68 -19.58 -13.58
C TRP A 34 -9.66 -18.72 -14.85
N PHE A 35 -10.85 -18.44 -15.42
CA PHE A 35 -11.02 -17.60 -16.60
C PHE A 35 -10.60 -16.13 -16.38
N ALA A 36 -10.82 -15.60 -15.17
CA ALA A 36 -10.41 -14.24 -14.81
C ALA A 36 -8.90 -14.15 -14.50
N ARG A 37 -8.28 -15.27 -14.08
CA ARG A 37 -6.82 -15.39 -13.92
C ARG A 37 -6.11 -15.42 -15.27
N PHE A 38 -6.75 -15.99 -16.30
CA PHE A 38 -6.17 -16.16 -17.64
C PHE A 38 -6.16 -14.87 -18.48
N LEU A 39 -7.18 -14.02 -18.35
CA LEU A 39 -7.33 -12.80 -19.17
C LEU A 39 -6.89 -11.49 -18.50
N ASN A 40 -6.26 -11.55 -17.31
CA ASN A 40 -5.73 -10.37 -16.61
C ASN A 40 -6.75 -9.22 -16.40
N ILE A 41 -8.04 -9.54 -16.25
CA ILE A 41 -9.12 -8.55 -16.11
C ILE A 41 -9.08 -7.97 -14.68
N LYS A 42 -8.73 -6.68 -14.56
CA LYS A 42 -8.66 -5.95 -13.30
C LYS A 42 -10.03 -5.89 -12.60
N PRO A 43 -10.13 -6.21 -11.29
CA PRO A 43 -11.35 -5.98 -10.52
C PRO A 43 -11.57 -4.46 -10.36
N ALA A 44 -12.74 -3.97 -10.74
CA ALA A 44 -13.12 -2.58 -10.51
C ALA A 44 -13.31 -2.30 -9.00
N SER A 45 -12.99 -1.09 -8.56
CA SER A 45 -13.21 -0.62 -7.19
C SER A 45 -13.60 0.84 -7.16
N ASP A 46 -14.38 1.25 -6.17
CA ASP A 46 -14.81 2.65 -5.99
C ASP A 46 -15.08 2.98 -4.51
N LEU A 47 -15.18 4.26 -4.18
CA LEU A 47 -15.39 4.76 -2.81
C LEU A 47 -16.71 5.52 -2.71
N LEU A 48 -17.45 5.29 -1.61
CA LEU A 48 -18.53 6.15 -1.16
C LEU A 48 -18.19 6.75 0.20
N CYS A 49 -18.10 8.08 0.29
CA CYS A 49 -17.91 8.81 1.54
C CYS A 49 -19.25 9.19 2.15
N PHE A 50 -19.49 8.72 3.36
CA PHE A 50 -20.71 8.91 4.12
C PHE A 50 -20.58 10.07 5.10
N SER A 51 -21.62 10.91 5.15
CA SER A 51 -21.82 11.97 6.15
C SER A 51 -22.27 11.43 7.51
N ILE A 52 -22.28 10.10 7.69
CA ILE A 52 -22.74 9.38 8.87
C ILE A 52 -21.67 8.44 9.43
N PRO A 53 -21.73 8.09 10.73
CA PRO A 53 -20.75 7.22 11.36
C PRO A 53 -20.77 5.80 10.79
N ARG A 54 -19.62 5.10 10.84
CA ARG A 54 -19.46 3.74 10.29
C ARG A 54 -20.57 2.76 10.67
N GLY A 55 -20.98 2.76 11.95
CA GLY A 55 -22.03 1.86 12.44
C GLY A 55 -23.36 2.08 11.71
N ARG A 56 -23.74 3.34 11.52
CA ARG A 56 -24.94 3.73 10.79
C ARG A 56 -24.79 3.45 9.30
N ALA A 57 -23.68 3.81 8.68
CA ALA A 57 -23.42 3.51 7.26
C ALA A 57 -23.51 2.00 6.97
N CYS A 58 -22.95 1.17 7.85
CA CYS A 58 -23.05 -0.28 7.75
C CYS A 58 -24.50 -0.77 7.85
N GLN A 59 -25.26 -0.27 8.82
CA GLN A 59 -26.67 -0.61 8.99
C GLN A 59 -27.47 -0.27 7.73
N GLU A 60 -27.27 0.93 7.20
CA GLU A 60 -28.00 1.42 6.05
C GLU A 60 -27.69 0.67 4.75
N LEU A 61 -26.41 0.34 4.54
CA LEU A 61 -26.01 -0.50 3.42
C LEU A 61 -26.57 -1.92 3.55
N VAL A 62 -26.59 -2.51 4.76
CA VAL A 62 -27.21 -3.82 4.99
C VAL A 62 -28.72 -3.76 4.72
N LEU A 63 -29.40 -2.72 5.19
CA LEU A 63 -30.84 -2.54 4.97
C LEU A 63 -31.15 -2.42 3.47
N LEU A 64 -30.39 -1.60 2.74
CA LEU A 64 -30.54 -1.47 1.30
C LEU A 64 -30.32 -2.82 0.60
N LEU A 65 -29.23 -3.53 0.91
CA LEU A 65 -28.91 -4.80 0.26
C LEU A 65 -29.92 -5.91 0.61
N LYS A 66 -30.50 -5.89 1.82
CA LYS A 66 -31.61 -6.77 2.21
C LYS A 66 -32.87 -6.47 1.42
N GLU A 67 -33.26 -5.20 1.31
CA GLU A 67 -34.40 -4.80 0.49
C GLU A 67 -34.22 -5.26 -0.97
N TRP A 68 -33.00 -5.10 -1.49
CA TRP A 68 -32.63 -5.55 -2.83
C TRP A 68 -32.60 -7.07 -3.02
N GLN A 69 -32.69 -7.89 -1.98
CA GLN A 69 -32.82 -9.34 -2.16
C GLN A 69 -34.08 -9.69 -2.96
N ARG A 70 -35.18 -8.92 -2.82
CA ARG A 70 -36.39 -9.14 -3.64
C ARG A 70 -36.15 -8.86 -5.14
N HIS A 71 -35.08 -8.13 -5.47
CA HIS A 71 -34.73 -7.74 -6.83
C HIS A 71 -33.56 -8.54 -7.44
N GLY A 72 -33.00 -9.52 -6.71
CA GLY A 72 -31.97 -10.42 -7.25
C GLY A 72 -30.57 -10.32 -6.62
N ILE A 73 -30.41 -9.57 -5.52
CA ILE A 73 -29.22 -9.69 -4.66
C ILE A 73 -29.31 -10.98 -3.83
N ARG A 74 -28.19 -11.68 -3.71
CA ARG A 74 -28.00 -12.95 -3.01
C ARG A 74 -26.69 -12.93 -2.22
N ASP A 75 -26.49 -13.95 -1.39
CA ASP A 75 -25.23 -14.19 -0.66
C ASP A 75 -24.76 -12.99 0.17
N LEU A 76 -25.71 -12.25 0.76
CA LEU A 76 -25.40 -11.12 1.64
C LEU A 76 -24.80 -11.64 2.94
N GLN A 77 -23.52 -11.35 3.16
CA GLN A 77 -22.79 -11.70 4.38
C GLN A 77 -22.13 -10.47 4.97
N TYR A 78 -22.14 -10.36 6.30
CA TYR A 78 -21.44 -9.32 7.04
C TYR A 78 -20.53 -9.94 8.09
N SER A 79 -19.23 -9.67 8.01
CA SER A 79 -18.24 -10.09 9.00
C SER A 79 -17.85 -8.89 9.87
N ARG A 80 -18.22 -8.95 11.15
CA ARG A 80 -17.80 -7.95 12.15
C ARG A 80 -16.30 -7.96 12.41
N GLU A 81 -15.71 -9.15 12.44
CA GLU A 81 -14.28 -9.34 12.70
C GLU A 81 -13.43 -8.69 11.59
N GLN A 82 -13.85 -8.86 10.33
CA GLN A 82 -13.14 -8.30 9.18
C GLN A 82 -13.63 -6.90 8.77
N ASN A 83 -14.69 -6.37 9.40
CA ASN A 83 -15.38 -5.14 9.00
C ASN A 83 -15.73 -5.11 7.50
N THR A 84 -16.11 -6.27 6.96
CA THR A 84 -16.42 -6.44 5.55
C THR A 84 -17.84 -6.94 5.36
N MET A 85 -18.47 -6.48 4.29
CA MET A 85 -19.74 -6.98 3.80
C MET A 85 -19.54 -7.50 2.38
N SER A 86 -20.21 -8.59 2.01
CA SER A 86 -20.17 -9.11 0.65
C SER A 86 -21.58 -9.43 0.18
N ALA A 87 -21.81 -9.28 -1.12
CA ALA A 87 -23.07 -9.59 -1.77
C ALA A 87 -22.83 -9.97 -3.23
N ARG A 88 -23.81 -10.66 -3.81
CA ARG A 88 -23.82 -11.05 -5.22
C ARG A 88 -25.11 -10.60 -5.90
N VAL A 89 -25.00 -9.96 -7.06
CA VAL A 89 -26.11 -9.81 -7.99
C VAL A 89 -26.18 -11.07 -8.84
N ASP A 90 -27.34 -11.73 -8.86
CA ASP A 90 -27.53 -12.94 -9.65
C ASP A 90 -27.76 -12.65 -11.14
N ARG A 91 -27.58 -13.67 -12.00
CA ARG A 91 -27.78 -13.51 -13.45
C ARG A 91 -29.21 -13.11 -13.81
N HIS A 92 -30.18 -13.58 -13.04
CA HIS A 92 -31.59 -13.24 -13.20
C HIS A 92 -31.95 -12.28 -12.07
N ASN A 93 -31.99 -10.99 -12.37
CA ASN A 93 -32.37 -9.94 -11.43
C ASN A 93 -33.29 -8.93 -12.11
N ALA A 94 -34.16 -8.28 -11.33
CA ALA A 94 -35.17 -7.36 -11.83
C ALA A 94 -34.59 -6.01 -12.30
N LEU A 95 -33.29 -5.79 -12.10
CA LEU A 95 -32.60 -4.53 -12.40
C LEU A 95 -31.75 -4.61 -13.67
N ASP A 96 -31.79 -5.73 -14.40
CA ASP A 96 -30.97 -6.01 -15.60
C ASP A 96 -29.46 -5.76 -15.39
N ILE A 97 -28.99 -5.98 -14.16
CA ILE A 97 -27.58 -5.79 -13.80
C ILE A 97 -26.82 -7.07 -14.13
N LYS A 98 -25.74 -6.99 -14.91
CA LYS A 98 -24.90 -8.17 -15.17
C LYS A 98 -24.37 -8.77 -13.86
N ALA A 99 -24.41 -10.10 -13.74
CA ALA A 99 -24.01 -10.80 -12.54
C ALA A 99 -22.62 -10.39 -12.03
N VAL A 100 -22.55 -10.06 -10.74
CA VAL A 100 -21.34 -9.56 -10.10
C VAL A 100 -21.35 -9.90 -8.62
N THR A 101 -20.20 -10.31 -8.10
CA THR A 101 -19.93 -10.43 -6.66
C THR A 101 -19.03 -9.29 -6.25
N PHE A 102 -19.36 -8.61 -5.17
CA PHE A 102 -18.60 -7.47 -4.65
C PHE A 102 -18.47 -7.54 -3.13
N ARG A 103 -17.44 -6.86 -2.63
CA ARG A 103 -17.16 -6.68 -1.20
C ARG A 103 -17.14 -5.20 -0.88
N ILE A 104 -17.59 -4.86 0.32
CA ILE A 104 -17.63 -3.52 0.88
C ILE A 104 -16.81 -3.53 2.16
N GLU A 105 -15.85 -2.62 2.25
CA GLU A 105 -14.97 -2.41 3.40
C GLU A 105 -15.28 -1.01 3.95
N ILE A 106 -15.72 -0.88 5.20
CA ILE A 106 -16.16 0.42 5.75
C ILE A 106 -15.19 0.90 6.83
N PHE A 107 -14.65 2.09 6.64
CA PHE A 107 -13.63 2.73 7.44
C PHE A 107 -14.23 3.88 8.28
N VAL A 108 -13.67 4.11 9.47
CA VAL A 108 -13.99 5.28 10.30
C VAL A 108 -13.09 6.42 9.86
N VAL A 109 -13.64 7.62 9.70
CA VAL A 109 -12.84 8.82 9.45
C VAL A 109 -12.43 9.43 10.80
N LEU A 110 -11.15 9.74 10.92
CA LEU A 110 -10.58 10.47 12.05
C LEU A 110 -10.03 11.82 11.56
N GLU A 111 -10.44 12.91 12.21
CA GLU A 111 -9.78 14.22 12.07
C GLU A 111 -9.06 14.52 13.39
N HIS A 112 -7.77 14.87 13.32
CA HIS A 112 -6.94 15.13 14.50
C HIS A 112 -7.00 14.02 15.57
N GLY A 113 -7.14 12.76 15.15
CA GLY A 113 -7.23 11.60 16.04
C GLY A 113 -8.60 11.39 16.71
N ARG A 114 -9.60 12.23 16.39
CA ARG A 114 -10.96 12.11 16.92
C ARG A 114 -11.93 11.63 15.84
N LYS A 115 -12.90 10.82 16.23
CA LYS A 115 -13.99 10.39 15.35
C LYS A 115 -14.87 11.59 15.02
N VAL A 116 -15.02 11.90 13.74
CA VAL A 116 -15.82 13.05 13.27
C VAL A 116 -17.19 12.67 12.74
N GLY A 117 -17.62 11.43 13.02
CA GLY A 117 -18.93 10.95 12.60
C GLY A 117 -19.08 10.76 11.08
N LEU A 118 -17.97 10.71 10.34
CA LEU A 118 -17.92 10.38 8.92
C LEU A 118 -17.41 8.94 8.73
N SER A 119 -17.74 8.33 7.60
CA SER A 119 -17.21 7.02 7.22
C SER A 119 -16.97 6.91 5.73
N ILE A 120 -16.12 5.97 5.33
CA ILE A 120 -15.80 5.72 3.92
C ILE A 120 -16.08 4.25 3.66
N ALA A 121 -16.86 3.95 2.64
CA ALA A 121 -17.08 2.58 2.18
C ALA A 121 -16.34 2.35 0.87
N ARG A 122 -15.38 1.42 0.87
CA ARG A 122 -14.70 0.95 -0.34
C ARG A 122 -15.38 -0.27 -0.88
N PHE A 123 -15.84 -0.18 -2.11
CA PHE A 123 -16.45 -1.26 -2.86
C PHE A 123 -15.39 -1.88 -3.77
N VAL A 124 -15.33 -3.20 -3.80
CA VAL A 124 -14.36 -3.96 -4.59
C VAL A 124 -15.07 -5.08 -5.31
N GLN A 125 -14.94 -5.13 -6.63
CA GLN A 125 -15.39 -6.24 -7.44
C GLN A 125 -14.58 -7.50 -7.11
N VAL A 126 -15.26 -8.59 -6.78
CA VAL A 126 -14.63 -9.88 -6.49
C VAL A 126 -14.65 -10.78 -7.72
N LYS A 127 -15.81 -10.86 -8.40
CA LYS A 127 -16.05 -11.72 -9.57
C LYS A 127 -17.20 -11.16 -10.41
N GLY A 128 -17.27 -11.52 -11.70
CA GLY A 128 -18.38 -11.15 -12.59
C GLY A 128 -18.09 -9.93 -13.46
N ALA A 129 -19.12 -9.27 -13.99
CA ALA A 129 -18.95 -8.21 -14.98
C ALA A 129 -18.64 -6.84 -14.35
N ALA A 130 -17.61 -6.14 -14.85
CA ALA A 130 -17.25 -4.79 -14.39
C ALA A 130 -18.35 -3.74 -14.70
N SER A 131 -19.12 -3.93 -15.77
CA SER A 131 -20.29 -3.09 -16.06
C SER A 131 -21.43 -3.32 -15.06
N GLY A 132 -21.58 -4.56 -14.57
CA GLY A 132 -22.52 -4.88 -13.50
C GLY A 132 -22.09 -4.24 -12.18
N PHE A 133 -20.80 -4.31 -11.85
CA PHE A 133 -20.23 -3.62 -10.68
C PHE A 133 -20.50 -2.11 -10.69
N ARG A 134 -20.24 -1.44 -11.83
CA ARG A 134 -20.52 0.00 -11.99
C ARG A 134 -22.00 0.34 -11.80
N LYS A 135 -22.91 -0.50 -12.31
CA LYS A 135 -24.35 -0.26 -12.14
C LYS A 135 -24.79 -0.47 -10.69
N VAL A 136 -24.23 -1.44 -9.97
CA VAL A 136 -24.44 -1.59 -8.52
C VAL A 136 -24.07 -0.32 -7.78
N LEU A 137 -22.89 0.23 -8.07
CA LEU A 137 -22.42 1.46 -7.45
C LEU A 137 -23.30 2.66 -7.78
N GLU A 138 -23.69 2.82 -9.05
CA GLU A 138 -24.56 3.89 -9.50
C GLU A 138 -25.89 3.91 -8.71
N VAL A 139 -26.52 2.75 -8.50
CA VAL A 139 -27.79 2.73 -7.77
C VAL A 139 -27.58 2.89 -6.26
N ILE A 140 -26.53 2.31 -5.67
CA ILE A 140 -26.23 2.54 -4.25
C ILE A 140 -25.92 4.03 -4.01
N ASP A 141 -25.10 4.65 -4.85
CA ASP A 141 -24.81 6.08 -4.80
C ASP A 141 -26.10 6.91 -4.89
N GLY A 142 -26.94 6.65 -5.89
CA GLY A 142 -28.23 7.35 -6.06
C GLY A 142 -29.16 7.25 -4.86
N VAL A 143 -29.32 6.04 -4.29
CA VAL A 143 -30.15 5.84 -3.09
C VAL A 143 -29.55 6.55 -1.88
N MET A 144 -28.23 6.43 -1.67
CA MET A 144 -27.58 7.00 -0.50
C MET A 144 -27.51 8.54 -0.56
N ARG A 145 -27.37 9.12 -1.77
CA ARG A 145 -27.54 10.57 -2.01
C ARG A 145 -28.97 11.01 -1.75
N GLY A 146 -29.96 10.29 -2.28
CA GLY A 146 -31.37 10.60 -2.04
C GLY A 146 -31.78 10.59 -0.56
N ARG A 147 -31.03 9.86 0.28
CA ARG A 147 -31.20 9.82 1.73
C ARG A 147 -30.35 10.85 2.49
N GLY A 148 -29.54 11.66 1.80
CA GLY A 148 -28.67 12.67 2.40
C GLY A 148 -27.49 12.09 3.20
N TRP A 149 -27.08 10.86 2.92
CA TRP A 149 -26.04 10.17 3.69
C TRP A 149 -24.65 10.20 3.07
N LEU A 150 -24.51 10.75 1.87
CA LEU A 150 -23.19 10.93 1.25
C LEU A 150 -22.68 12.36 1.49
N VAL A 151 -21.36 12.48 1.48
CA VAL A 151 -20.71 13.80 1.50
C VAL A 151 -20.88 14.45 0.13
N GLU A 152 -21.59 15.57 0.09
CA GLU A 152 -21.86 16.33 -1.14
C GLU A 152 -20.78 17.37 -1.44
N ASP A 153 -20.13 17.89 -0.40
CA ASP A 153 -19.01 18.83 -0.54
C ASP A 153 -17.85 18.15 -1.30
N ARG A 154 -17.49 18.71 -2.45
CA ARG A 154 -16.51 18.14 -3.37
C ARG A 154 -15.08 18.19 -2.82
N GLU A 155 -14.74 19.23 -2.06
CA GLU A 155 -13.40 19.37 -1.46
C GLU A 155 -13.26 18.39 -0.28
N LYS A 156 -14.28 18.33 0.57
CA LYS A 156 -14.35 17.36 1.67
C LYS A 156 -14.38 15.92 1.15
N TRP A 157 -15.11 15.65 0.08
CA TRP A 157 -15.11 14.34 -0.59
C TRP A 157 -13.71 13.94 -1.07
N LYS A 158 -13.00 14.85 -1.74
CA LYS A 158 -11.61 14.61 -2.19
C LYS A 158 -10.70 14.32 -1.00
N ALA A 159 -10.76 15.14 0.04
CA ALA A 159 -9.98 14.95 1.25
C ALA A 159 -10.26 13.59 1.91
N LEU A 160 -11.52 13.15 1.95
CA LEU A 160 -11.89 11.83 2.48
C LEU A 160 -11.38 10.68 1.60
N CYS A 161 -11.46 10.80 0.27
CA CYS A 161 -10.94 9.78 -0.63
C CYS A 161 -9.42 9.61 -0.50
N GLU A 162 -8.68 10.66 -0.14
CA GLU A 162 -7.25 10.58 0.15
C GLU A 162 -6.93 9.82 1.46
N VAL A 163 -7.91 9.66 2.37
CA VAL A 163 -7.71 9.02 3.68
C VAL A 163 -7.58 7.50 3.60
N VAL A 164 -8.02 6.83 2.52
CA VAL A 164 -7.93 5.35 2.39
C VAL A 164 -7.09 4.95 1.17
N GLY A 165 -5.78 5.13 1.29
CA GLY A 165 -4.80 4.64 0.30
C GLY A 165 -4.50 3.13 0.40
N VAL A 166 -4.17 2.53 -0.74
CA VAL A 166 -3.54 1.20 -0.86
C VAL A 166 -2.02 1.37 -0.92
N ILE A 167 -1.30 0.81 0.04
CA ILE A 167 0.11 1.13 0.26
C ILE A 167 0.95 -0.14 0.29
N LEU A 168 2.05 -0.17 -0.48
CA LEU A 168 3.10 -1.19 -0.37
C LEU A 168 4.30 -0.62 0.36
N ILE A 169 4.85 -1.36 1.32
CA ILE A 169 6.09 -0.99 1.99
C ILE A 169 7.10 -2.13 1.87
N THR A 170 8.22 -1.90 1.17
CA THR A 170 9.29 -2.88 1.09
C THR A 170 10.06 -2.96 2.41
N GLY A 171 10.52 -4.15 2.78
CA GLY A 171 11.29 -4.35 4.02
C GLY A 171 10.49 -4.08 5.31
N SER A 172 9.19 -4.37 5.32
CA SER A 172 8.28 -4.06 6.43
C SER A 172 8.12 -5.18 7.46
N SER A 173 9.07 -6.11 7.49
CA SER A 173 9.09 -7.23 8.45
C SER A 173 9.76 -6.87 9.78
N ASP A 174 10.45 -5.73 9.87
CA ASP A 174 11.08 -5.20 11.08
C ASP A 174 11.33 -3.67 10.92
N GLY A 175 11.80 -3.00 11.98
CA GLY A 175 12.29 -1.63 11.94
C GLY A 175 11.27 -0.58 11.49
N LEU A 176 11.74 0.42 10.73
CA LEU A 176 10.94 1.55 10.27
C LEU A 176 9.78 1.15 9.38
N GLY A 177 10.00 0.24 8.43
CA GLY A 177 8.94 -0.24 7.54
C GLY A 177 7.80 -0.91 8.29
N GLN A 178 8.11 -1.73 9.32
CA GLN A 178 7.08 -2.36 10.15
C GLN A 178 6.30 -1.33 10.98
N ALA A 179 7.00 -0.37 11.58
CA ALA A 179 6.36 0.67 12.39
C ALA A 179 5.50 1.62 11.54
N ALA A 180 5.95 2.01 10.34
CA ALA A 180 5.15 2.78 9.40
C ALA A 180 3.90 2.00 8.94
N ALA A 181 4.06 0.70 8.66
CA ALA A 181 2.95 -0.18 8.31
C ALA A 181 1.90 -0.28 9.43
N LYS A 182 2.31 -0.34 10.69
CA LYS A 182 1.41 -0.32 11.86
C LYS A 182 0.59 0.97 11.91
N ILE A 183 1.26 2.12 11.81
CA ILE A 183 0.61 3.44 11.82
C ILE A 183 -0.45 3.53 10.71
N LEU A 184 -0.06 3.18 9.48
CA LEU A 184 -0.96 3.24 8.32
C LEU A 184 -2.15 2.27 8.46
N SER A 185 -1.90 1.04 8.95
CA SER A 185 -2.96 0.06 9.16
C SER A 185 -3.93 0.48 10.27
N GLU A 186 -3.43 1.13 11.33
CA GLU A 186 -4.24 1.71 12.40
C GLU A 186 -5.08 2.90 11.93
N GLN A 187 -4.56 3.66 10.97
CA GLN A 187 -5.26 4.76 10.30
C GLN A 187 -6.31 4.29 9.26
N GLY A 188 -6.38 2.98 8.99
CA GLY A 188 -7.39 2.40 8.08
C GLY A 188 -6.95 2.26 6.63
N HIS A 189 -5.67 2.51 6.32
CA HIS A 189 -5.12 2.24 4.99
C HIS A 189 -5.06 0.74 4.70
N VAL A 190 -5.12 0.38 3.41
CA VAL A 190 -4.93 -1.01 2.97
C VAL A 190 -3.45 -1.24 2.73
N VAL A 191 -2.77 -1.76 3.75
CA VAL A 191 -1.32 -1.95 3.73
C VAL A 191 -0.94 -3.35 3.28
N PHE A 192 -0.10 -3.46 2.26
CA PHE A 192 0.63 -4.67 1.90
C PHE A 192 2.05 -4.59 2.45
N LEU A 193 2.45 -5.64 3.14
CA LEU A 193 3.80 -5.79 3.66
C LEU A 193 4.69 -6.48 2.63
N HIS A 194 6.00 -6.38 2.83
CA HIS A 194 6.99 -7.15 2.11
C HIS A 194 7.92 -7.90 3.07
N ALA A 195 8.21 -9.16 2.72
CA ALA A 195 9.20 -9.96 3.40
C ALA A 195 10.06 -10.76 2.40
N ARG A 196 11.33 -10.97 2.73
CA ARG A 196 12.27 -11.69 1.87
C ARG A 196 11.94 -13.18 1.67
N ASN A 197 11.23 -13.80 2.62
CA ASN A 197 10.89 -15.21 2.59
C ASN A 197 9.66 -15.51 3.47
N SER A 198 9.15 -16.75 3.38
CA SER A 198 7.93 -17.20 4.05
C SER A 198 7.98 -17.09 5.58
N ASN A 199 9.12 -17.37 6.21
CA ASN A 199 9.28 -17.24 7.66
C ASN A 199 9.17 -15.78 8.08
N ARG A 200 9.89 -14.88 7.41
CA ARG A 200 9.81 -13.44 7.64
C ARG A 200 8.43 -12.88 7.32
N ALA A 201 7.69 -13.49 6.40
CA ALA A 201 6.32 -13.09 6.08
C ALA A 201 5.35 -13.39 7.22
N LYS A 202 5.47 -14.56 7.86
CA LYS A 202 4.70 -14.91 9.06
C LYS A 202 4.97 -13.94 10.20
N GLU A 203 6.24 -13.62 10.45
CA GLU A 203 6.64 -12.62 11.45
C GLU A 203 6.06 -11.23 11.13
N ALA A 204 6.11 -10.80 9.87
CA ALA A 204 5.58 -9.51 9.44
C ALA A 204 4.07 -9.42 9.66
N GLN A 205 3.32 -10.45 9.25
CA GLN A 205 1.86 -10.50 9.43
C GLN A 205 1.47 -10.54 10.91
N ALA A 206 2.19 -11.30 11.73
CA ALA A 206 1.96 -11.35 13.17
C ALA A 206 2.23 -9.99 13.84
N ALA A 207 3.25 -9.28 13.39
CA ALA A 207 3.58 -7.96 13.91
C ALA A 207 2.60 -6.86 13.46
N VAL A 208 1.97 -7.01 12.29
CA VAL A 208 0.97 -6.05 11.78
C VAL A 208 -0.32 -6.79 11.37
N PRO A 209 -1.13 -7.28 12.34
CA PRO A 209 -2.28 -8.15 12.05
C PRO A 209 -3.33 -7.53 11.13
N LYS A 210 -3.43 -6.20 11.13
CA LYS A 210 -4.36 -5.42 10.28
C LYS A 210 -3.88 -5.22 8.84
N ALA A 211 -2.65 -5.60 8.51
CA ALA A 211 -2.18 -5.53 7.14
C ALA A 211 -2.98 -6.50 6.24
N LYS A 212 -3.22 -6.09 4.99
CA LYS A 212 -4.01 -6.85 4.02
C LYS A 212 -3.36 -8.17 3.60
N GLY A 213 -2.03 -8.19 3.57
CA GLY A 213 -1.24 -9.37 3.25
C GLY A 213 0.25 -9.04 3.14
N VAL A 214 1.04 -10.07 2.85
CA VAL A 214 2.49 -9.97 2.70
C VAL A 214 2.90 -10.47 1.32
N LEU A 215 3.58 -9.62 0.56
CA LEU A 215 4.26 -10.01 -0.68
C LEU A 215 5.64 -10.56 -0.35
N ILE A 216 5.99 -11.69 -0.97
CA ILE A 216 7.22 -12.42 -0.67
C ILE A 216 8.13 -12.39 -1.89
N GLY A 217 9.36 -11.89 -1.71
CA GLY A 217 10.39 -11.91 -2.74
C GLY A 217 11.75 -11.49 -2.19
N ASP A 218 12.83 -12.11 -2.65
CA ASP A 218 14.18 -11.70 -2.28
C ASP A 218 14.63 -10.53 -3.16
N LEU A 219 14.89 -9.37 -2.53
CA LEU A 219 15.34 -8.17 -3.24
C LEU A 219 16.81 -8.25 -3.70
N SER A 220 17.53 -9.31 -3.34
CA SER A 220 18.91 -9.52 -3.76
C SER A 220 19.06 -10.21 -5.11
N THR A 221 17.97 -10.65 -5.76
CA THR A 221 18.04 -11.23 -7.11
C THR A 221 17.11 -10.52 -8.08
N ILE A 222 17.57 -10.29 -9.30
CA ILE A 222 16.77 -9.62 -10.34
C ILE A 222 15.50 -10.43 -10.63
N ALA A 223 15.61 -11.75 -10.69
CA ALA A 223 14.49 -12.65 -11.00
C ALA A 223 13.37 -12.56 -9.96
N ASP A 224 13.70 -12.59 -8.66
CA ASP A 224 12.67 -12.49 -7.61
C ASP A 224 12.07 -11.10 -7.52
N VAL A 225 12.83 -10.04 -7.79
CA VAL A 225 12.25 -8.68 -7.83
C VAL A 225 11.26 -8.54 -8.98
N LYS A 226 11.55 -9.11 -10.16
CA LYS A 226 10.61 -9.14 -11.29
C LYS A 226 9.33 -9.90 -10.94
N LYS A 227 9.46 -11.05 -10.27
CA LYS A 227 8.31 -11.82 -9.76
C LYS A 227 7.51 -11.04 -8.71
N LEU A 228 8.19 -10.37 -7.78
CA LEU A 228 7.57 -9.54 -6.76
C LEU A 228 6.77 -8.39 -7.38
N ALA A 229 7.29 -7.73 -8.41
CA ALA A 229 6.56 -6.69 -9.14
C ALA A 229 5.28 -7.26 -9.78
N ALA A 230 5.35 -8.45 -10.40
CA ALA A 230 4.18 -9.11 -10.97
C ALA A 230 3.14 -9.47 -9.90
N ASP A 231 3.58 -9.95 -8.73
CA ASP A 231 2.67 -10.28 -7.62
C ASP A 231 2.08 -9.02 -6.97
N ALA A 232 2.84 -7.91 -6.91
CA ALA A 232 2.33 -6.61 -6.50
C ALA A 232 1.22 -6.13 -7.45
N ASN A 233 1.44 -6.18 -8.77
CA ASN A 233 0.42 -5.81 -9.76
C ASN A 233 -0.86 -6.68 -9.65
N LYS A 234 -0.73 -7.96 -9.30
CA LYS A 234 -1.90 -8.84 -9.04
C LYS A 234 -2.65 -8.48 -7.75
N ALA A 235 -1.94 -7.94 -6.77
CA ALA A 235 -2.51 -7.55 -5.47
C ALA A 235 -3.37 -6.28 -5.60
N GLY A 236 -2.97 -5.36 -6.47
CA GLY A 236 -3.77 -4.22 -6.90
C GLY A 236 -2.91 -3.01 -7.25
N PRO A 237 -3.50 -1.98 -7.89
CA PRO A 237 -2.83 -0.70 -8.01
C PRO A 237 -2.58 -0.12 -6.62
N PHE A 238 -1.40 0.46 -6.43
CA PHE A 238 -1.02 1.10 -5.18
C PHE A 238 -1.16 2.62 -5.30
N ASP A 239 -1.71 3.27 -4.28
CA ASP A 239 -1.66 4.73 -4.16
C ASP A 239 -0.26 5.18 -3.76
N ALA A 240 0.44 4.39 -2.95
CA ALA A 240 1.82 4.67 -2.58
C ALA A 240 2.67 3.39 -2.53
N VAL A 241 3.92 3.49 -3.00
CA VAL A 241 4.94 2.47 -2.80
C VAL A 241 6.12 3.08 -2.08
N VAL A 242 6.49 2.49 -0.95
CA VAL A 242 7.64 2.90 -0.13
C VAL A 242 8.76 1.89 -0.30
N HIS A 243 9.83 2.31 -0.98
CA HIS A 243 11.09 1.57 -1.08
C HIS A 243 11.91 1.78 0.19
N ASN A 244 11.56 1.04 1.24
CA ASN A 244 12.19 1.12 2.57
C ASN A 244 13.25 0.04 2.82
N ALA A 245 13.18 -1.11 2.15
CA ALA A 245 14.12 -2.20 2.37
C ALA A 245 15.58 -1.75 2.13
N ALA A 246 16.48 -2.09 3.06
CA ALA A 246 17.89 -1.80 2.93
C ALA A 246 18.76 -2.78 3.72
N LEU A 247 19.96 -3.05 3.20
CA LEU A 247 21.13 -3.55 3.91
C LEU A 247 22.00 -2.38 4.39
N GLY A 248 22.83 -2.64 5.40
CA GLY A 248 23.59 -1.62 6.14
C GLY A 248 25.08 -1.55 5.89
N LEU A 249 25.72 -0.71 6.72
CA LEU A 249 27.15 -0.42 6.67
C LEU A 249 28.03 -1.67 6.90
N SER A 250 27.52 -2.68 7.62
CA SER A 250 28.25 -3.89 8.02
C SER A 250 28.24 -5.02 6.98
N THR A 251 27.89 -4.76 5.72
CA THR A 251 28.02 -5.75 4.64
C THR A 251 29.49 -6.03 4.33
N ASN A 252 29.81 -7.25 3.91
CA ASN A 252 31.19 -7.69 3.64
C ASN A 252 31.48 -7.94 2.16
N GLY A 253 30.65 -7.38 1.27
CA GLY A 253 30.83 -7.51 -0.18
C GLY A 253 30.27 -8.81 -0.73
N GLU A 254 29.24 -9.35 -0.07
CA GLU A 254 28.49 -10.50 -0.54
C GLU A 254 28.01 -10.26 -1.97
N LYS A 255 28.27 -11.23 -2.85
CA LYS A 255 27.79 -11.18 -4.24
C LYS A 255 26.48 -11.94 -4.37
N THR A 256 25.60 -11.39 -5.19
CA THR A 256 24.35 -12.04 -5.61
C THR A 256 24.64 -13.10 -6.68
N SER A 257 23.64 -13.92 -6.99
CA SER A 257 23.69 -14.82 -8.16
C SER A 257 23.89 -14.06 -9.47
N ASP A 258 23.51 -12.77 -9.53
CA ASP A 258 23.66 -11.90 -10.69
C ASP A 258 25.06 -11.27 -10.78
N GLY A 259 26.01 -11.66 -9.90
CA GLY A 259 27.41 -11.22 -9.93
C GLY A 259 27.70 -9.82 -9.37
N ILE A 260 26.65 -9.10 -8.96
CA ILE A 260 26.72 -7.75 -8.36
C ILE A 260 26.73 -7.81 -6.83
N ALA A 261 27.21 -6.75 -6.17
CA ALA A 261 27.16 -6.65 -4.71
C ALA A 261 25.72 -6.65 -4.18
N GLN A 262 25.47 -7.42 -3.12
CA GLN A 262 24.15 -7.60 -2.53
C GLN A 262 23.55 -6.29 -2.03
N ILE A 263 24.37 -5.40 -1.47
CA ILE A 263 23.93 -4.07 -1.02
C ILE A 263 23.42 -3.21 -2.18
N PHE A 264 24.07 -3.26 -3.33
CA PHE A 264 23.62 -2.57 -4.54
C PHE A 264 22.30 -3.17 -5.06
N ALA A 265 22.22 -4.50 -5.13
CA ALA A 265 21.01 -5.19 -5.57
C ALA A 265 19.78 -4.81 -4.73
N VAL A 266 19.90 -4.89 -3.39
CA VAL A 266 18.79 -4.64 -2.46
C VAL A 266 18.44 -3.16 -2.35
N ASN A 267 19.43 -2.28 -2.15
CA ASN A 267 19.17 -0.88 -1.80
C ASN A 267 18.88 0.01 -3.01
N SER A 268 19.34 -0.40 -4.19
CA SER A 268 19.47 0.47 -5.38
C SER A 268 18.74 -0.11 -6.59
N LEU A 269 19.11 -1.33 -7.00
CA LEU A 269 18.58 -1.96 -8.21
C LEU A 269 17.13 -2.46 -8.01
N ALA A 270 16.81 -3.03 -6.85
CA ALA A 270 15.46 -3.51 -6.59
C ALA A 270 14.40 -2.39 -6.61
N PRO A 271 14.61 -1.21 -5.97
CA PRO A 271 13.72 -0.06 -6.16
C PRO A 271 13.51 0.33 -7.63
N TYR A 272 14.58 0.31 -8.44
CA TYR A 272 14.49 0.58 -9.88
C TYR A 272 13.61 -0.44 -10.60
N ILE A 273 13.88 -1.74 -10.42
CA ILE A 273 13.14 -2.83 -11.09
C ILE A 273 11.66 -2.78 -10.69
N LEU A 274 11.35 -2.62 -9.40
CA LEU A 274 9.97 -2.49 -8.93
C LEU A 274 9.30 -1.27 -9.56
N THR A 275 9.97 -0.13 -9.61
CA THR A 275 9.43 1.09 -10.23
C THR A 275 9.17 0.88 -11.72
N ALA A 276 10.08 0.21 -12.43
CA ALA A 276 9.95 -0.02 -13.87
C ALA A 276 8.82 -1.00 -14.23
N LEU A 277 8.50 -1.96 -13.36
CA LEU A 277 7.56 -3.04 -13.66
C LEU A 277 6.19 -2.92 -12.98
N MET A 278 6.10 -2.20 -11.88
CA MET A 278 4.82 -2.03 -11.19
C MET A 278 3.92 -1.04 -11.94
N GLU A 279 2.60 -1.24 -11.81
CA GLU A 279 1.65 -0.23 -12.21
C GLU A 279 1.94 1.08 -11.46
N LYS A 280 1.98 2.17 -12.22
CA LYS A 280 2.34 3.50 -11.75
C LYS A 280 1.49 3.91 -10.53
N PRO A 281 2.09 4.06 -9.34
CA PRO A 281 1.37 4.51 -8.17
C PRO A 281 1.26 6.03 -8.16
N LYS A 282 0.39 6.59 -7.31
CA LYS A 282 0.29 8.07 -7.15
C LYS A 282 1.51 8.66 -6.43
N ARG A 283 2.15 7.87 -5.56
CA ARG A 283 3.30 8.29 -4.76
C ARG A 283 4.40 7.23 -4.70
N LEU A 284 5.64 7.67 -4.78
CA LEU A 284 6.84 6.87 -4.63
C LEU A 284 7.76 7.50 -3.58
N LEU A 285 8.17 6.70 -2.60
CA LEU A 285 9.15 7.11 -1.61
C LEU A 285 10.38 6.22 -1.68
N TYR A 286 11.54 6.81 -1.92
CA TYR A 286 12.84 6.13 -1.86
C TYR A 286 13.52 6.48 -0.55
N VAL A 287 13.60 5.52 0.38
CA VAL A 287 14.24 5.76 1.69
C VAL A 287 15.76 5.81 1.51
N SER A 288 16.28 7.03 1.62
CA SER A 288 17.69 7.39 1.59
C SER A 288 18.25 7.52 3.03
N SER A 289 19.28 8.34 3.22
CA SER A 289 19.93 8.66 4.49
C SER A 289 20.78 9.93 4.31
N GLY A 290 21.05 10.68 5.38
CA GLY A 290 22.01 11.79 5.36
C GLY A 290 23.41 11.37 4.88
N LEU A 291 23.76 10.09 4.99
CA LEU A 291 25.00 9.51 4.46
C LEU A 291 25.11 9.55 2.93
N HIS A 292 24.02 9.83 2.19
CA HIS A 292 24.08 10.09 0.75
C HIS A 292 24.99 11.27 0.38
N MET A 293 25.24 12.19 1.33
CA MET A 293 26.16 13.33 1.15
C MET A 293 27.62 12.89 0.93
N SER A 294 27.94 11.64 1.25
CA SER A 294 29.26 11.02 1.05
C SER A 294 29.23 9.92 -0.01
N GLY A 295 28.18 9.86 -0.85
CA GLY A 295 28.12 8.92 -1.97
C GLY A 295 29.05 9.31 -3.12
N ASP A 296 29.58 8.32 -3.82
CA ASP A 296 30.44 8.51 -4.98
C ASP A 296 29.64 8.94 -6.21
N ALA A 297 29.78 10.22 -6.56
CA ALA A 297 29.08 10.82 -7.69
C ALA A 297 29.71 10.45 -9.05
N SER A 298 30.84 9.74 -9.12
CA SER A 298 31.47 9.34 -10.38
C SER A 298 30.59 8.38 -11.19
N LEU A 299 29.88 7.47 -10.48
CA LEU A 299 29.13 6.34 -11.04
C LEU A 299 30.00 5.36 -11.85
N GLU A 300 31.30 5.27 -11.55
CA GLU A 300 32.23 4.38 -12.26
C GLU A 300 32.06 2.90 -11.87
N ASP A 301 31.79 2.62 -10.59
CA ASP A 301 31.56 1.26 -10.07
C ASP A 301 30.34 1.19 -9.16
N VAL A 302 29.18 1.50 -9.72
CA VAL A 302 27.86 1.46 -9.04
C VAL A 302 27.55 0.04 -8.52
N THR A 303 27.97 -0.99 -9.25
CA THR A 303 27.67 -2.39 -8.94
C THR A 303 28.60 -3.02 -7.90
N TRP A 304 29.68 -2.33 -7.53
CA TRP A 304 30.74 -2.85 -6.65
C TRP A 304 31.32 -4.18 -7.15
N SER A 305 31.57 -4.28 -8.46
CA SER A 305 31.99 -5.53 -9.11
C SER A 305 33.30 -5.42 -9.91
N THR A 306 33.90 -4.24 -10.02
CA THR A 306 35.10 -3.99 -10.85
C THR A 306 36.43 -4.45 -10.23
N GLY A 307 36.40 -5.16 -9.10
CA GLY A 307 37.59 -5.73 -8.46
C GLY A 307 38.30 -4.81 -7.46
N ARG A 308 37.81 -3.58 -7.23
CA ARG A 308 38.28 -2.75 -6.11
C ARG A 308 37.99 -3.42 -4.76
N ARG A 309 38.79 -3.08 -3.74
CA ARG A 309 38.55 -3.55 -2.36
C ARG A 309 37.17 -3.07 -1.90
N PHE A 310 36.33 -3.99 -1.47
CA PHE A 310 35.00 -3.66 -0.98
C PHE A 310 35.06 -2.80 0.29
N ALA A 311 34.28 -1.72 0.33
CA ALA A 311 34.17 -0.83 1.47
C ALA A 311 32.69 -0.63 1.82
N GLY A 312 32.18 -1.40 2.78
CA GLY A 312 30.75 -1.44 3.12
C GLY A 312 30.13 -0.08 3.46
N GLY A 313 30.90 0.78 4.16
CA GLY A 313 30.49 2.15 4.44
C GLY A 313 30.25 2.97 3.18
N GLN A 314 31.20 2.98 2.25
CA GLN A 314 31.08 3.70 0.98
C GLN A 314 29.97 3.10 0.12
N ALA A 315 29.90 1.76 0.02
CA ALA A 315 28.86 1.09 -0.75
C ALA A 315 27.45 1.45 -0.27
N TYR A 316 27.25 1.55 1.04
CA TYR A 316 26.00 2.04 1.60
C TYR A 316 25.74 3.51 1.20
N ASN A 317 26.71 4.40 1.39
CA ASN A 317 26.59 5.82 1.05
C ASN A 317 26.20 6.01 -0.44
N ASP A 318 26.84 5.28 -1.34
CA ASP A 318 26.55 5.25 -2.78
C ASP A 318 25.08 4.88 -3.00
N THR A 319 24.60 3.77 -2.41
CA THR A 319 23.20 3.34 -2.58
C THR A 319 22.19 4.37 -2.08
N LYS A 320 22.54 5.18 -1.07
CA LYS A 320 21.68 6.24 -0.57
C LYS A 320 21.67 7.46 -1.49
N LEU A 321 22.79 7.78 -2.14
CA LEU A 321 22.83 8.77 -3.22
C LEU A 321 22.00 8.29 -4.43
N HIS A 322 22.11 7.02 -4.79
CA HIS A 322 21.36 6.44 -5.90
C HIS A 322 19.84 6.54 -5.69
N ASN A 323 19.34 6.37 -4.46
CA ASN A 323 17.93 6.57 -4.13
C ASN A 323 17.46 8.01 -4.36
N VAL A 324 18.31 9.00 -4.09
CA VAL A 324 18.01 10.42 -4.37
C VAL A 324 17.96 10.66 -5.88
N MET A 325 18.97 10.18 -6.61
CA MET A 325 19.03 10.31 -8.07
C MET A 325 17.83 9.62 -8.74
N LEU A 326 17.48 8.41 -8.32
CA LEU A 326 16.35 7.65 -8.87
C LEU A 326 15.01 8.36 -8.59
N ALA A 327 14.80 8.86 -7.37
CA ALA A 327 13.59 9.61 -7.04
C ALA A 327 13.40 10.83 -7.97
N ASN A 328 14.48 11.56 -8.23
CA ASN A 328 14.46 12.74 -9.10
C ASN A 328 14.31 12.37 -10.59
N ALA A 329 14.98 11.30 -11.04
CA ALA A 329 14.84 10.78 -12.39
C ALA A 329 13.40 10.36 -12.71
N VAL A 330 12.71 9.74 -11.73
CA VAL A 330 11.30 9.35 -11.84
C VAL A 330 10.40 10.58 -11.78
N ALA A 331 10.64 11.54 -10.88
CA ALA A 331 9.88 12.79 -10.84
C ALA A 331 9.98 13.60 -12.15
N ALA A 332 11.14 13.54 -12.82
CA ALA A 332 11.33 14.18 -14.11
C ALA A 332 10.47 13.54 -15.21
N ARG A 333 10.30 12.21 -15.19
CA ARG A 333 9.54 11.44 -16.18
C ARG A 333 8.03 11.45 -15.87
N TRP A 334 7.67 11.14 -14.63
CA TRP A 334 6.28 10.96 -14.20
C TRP A 334 5.70 12.20 -13.53
N LYS A 335 5.16 13.13 -14.32
CA LYS A 335 4.62 14.42 -13.83
C LYS A 335 3.37 14.30 -12.96
N ASP A 336 2.62 13.22 -13.12
CA ASP A 336 1.41 12.85 -12.37
C ASP A 336 1.72 12.00 -11.13
N VAL A 337 3.00 11.74 -10.82
CA VAL A 337 3.43 10.97 -9.65
C VAL A 337 4.30 11.81 -8.74
N GLN A 338 3.96 11.78 -7.45
CA GLN A 338 4.82 12.34 -6.42
C GLN A 338 5.94 11.35 -6.10
N SER A 339 7.15 11.61 -6.59
CA SER A 339 8.33 10.80 -6.36
C SER A 339 9.33 11.58 -5.51
N CYS A 340 9.61 11.11 -4.30
CA CYS A 340 10.51 11.79 -3.36
C CYS A 340 11.51 10.83 -2.75
N SER A 341 12.61 11.39 -2.25
CA SER A 341 13.57 10.66 -1.41
C SER A 341 13.53 11.18 0.03
N LEU A 342 13.83 10.32 0.99
CA LEU A 342 13.72 10.67 2.42
C LEU A 342 14.84 10.07 3.25
N ASP A 343 15.48 10.89 4.07
CA ASP A 343 16.29 10.46 5.20
C ASP A 343 15.44 10.39 6.46
N PRO A 344 15.27 9.20 7.07
CA PRO A 344 14.53 9.06 8.32
C PRO A 344 15.30 9.59 9.54
N GLY A 345 16.57 9.96 9.39
CA GLY A 345 17.47 10.30 10.50
C GLY A 345 18.09 9.06 11.15
N TRP A 346 19.04 9.28 12.07
CA TRP A 346 19.77 8.20 12.73
C TRP A 346 18.98 7.61 13.91
N VAL A 347 18.37 6.45 13.70
CA VAL A 347 17.39 5.85 14.62
C VAL A 347 17.70 4.41 15.00
N LYS A 348 17.29 4.04 16.22
CA LYS A 348 17.51 2.71 16.81
C LYS A 348 16.77 1.62 16.02
N THR A 349 17.49 1.00 15.10
CA THR A 349 17.09 -0.17 14.32
C THR A 349 18.27 -1.12 14.24
N LYS A 350 18.08 -2.36 13.74
CA LYS A 350 19.22 -3.24 13.41
C LYS A 350 20.23 -2.56 12.50
N LEU A 351 19.76 -1.66 11.63
CA LEU A 351 20.58 -0.88 10.70
C LEU A 351 21.31 0.30 11.38
N GLY A 352 20.63 1.02 12.28
CA GLY A 352 21.17 2.20 12.95
C GLY A 352 22.05 1.89 14.16
N GLY A 353 21.99 0.66 14.69
CA GLY A 353 22.75 0.22 15.85
C GLY A 353 22.18 0.70 17.20
N PHE A 354 22.71 0.16 18.29
CA PHE A 354 22.25 0.45 19.66
C PHE A 354 22.56 1.89 20.11
N GLY A 355 23.61 2.49 19.57
CA GLY A 355 24.05 3.86 19.86
C GLY A 355 23.27 4.97 19.16
N ALA A 356 22.27 4.65 18.33
CA ALA A 356 21.50 5.67 17.64
C ALA A 356 20.70 6.54 18.65
N PRO A 357 20.74 7.88 18.54
CA PRO A 357 20.10 8.76 19.51
C PRO A 357 18.57 8.83 19.35
N GLY A 358 18.04 8.56 18.15
CA GLY A 358 16.62 8.68 17.83
C GLY A 358 15.80 7.41 18.08
N SER A 359 14.53 7.58 18.47
CA SER A 359 13.53 6.50 18.46
C SER A 359 12.91 6.33 17.08
N THR A 360 12.34 5.15 16.79
CA THR A 360 11.73 4.85 15.49
C THR A 360 10.41 5.58 15.24
N SER A 361 9.82 6.24 16.25
CA SER A 361 8.47 6.79 16.18
C SER A 361 8.33 7.92 15.16
N ALA A 362 9.14 8.97 15.25
CA ALA A 362 9.09 10.12 14.34
C ALA A 362 9.40 9.75 12.87
N PRO A 363 10.46 8.99 12.56
CA PRO A 363 10.71 8.60 11.16
C PRO A 363 9.65 7.68 10.57
N SER A 364 9.15 6.71 11.35
CA SER A 364 8.06 5.83 10.88
C SER A 364 6.79 6.62 10.61
N LYS A 365 6.51 7.63 11.44
CA LYS A 365 5.41 8.57 11.22
C LYS A 365 5.60 9.39 9.95
N MET A 366 6.82 9.87 9.68
CA MET A 366 7.10 10.62 8.46
C MET A 366 6.90 9.77 7.19
N ILE A 367 7.35 8.51 7.20
CA ILE A 367 7.11 7.55 6.12
C ILE A 367 5.60 7.33 5.93
N ALA A 368 4.86 7.12 7.03
CA ALA A 368 3.41 6.94 7.00
C ALA A 368 2.68 8.19 6.47
N GLU A 369 3.04 9.38 6.94
CA GLU A 369 2.47 10.65 6.49
C GLU A 369 2.71 10.87 4.99
N PHE A 370 3.91 10.55 4.47
CA PHE A 370 4.16 10.59 3.04
C PHE A 370 3.29 9.61 2.25
N ALA A 371 3.26 8.34 2.67
CA ALA A 371 2.46 7.33 1.97
C ALA A 371 0.96 7.67 1.98
N ALA A 372 0.47 8.32 3.04
CA ALA A 372 -0.89 8.81 3.18
C ALA A 372 -1.16 10.15 2.47
N GLY A 373 -0.16 10.77 1.81
CA GLY A 373 -0.31 12.04 1.10
C GLY A 373 -0.33 13.29 1.97
N LYS A 374 0.14 13.20 3.21
CA LYS A 374 0.12 14.28 4.23
C LYS A 374 1.52 14.80 4.58
N SER A 375 2.54 14.55 3.74
CA SER A 375 3.91 14.93 4.07
C SER A 375 4.16 16.44 3.98
N VAL A 376 5.22 16.86 4.66
CA VAL A 376 5.82 18.20 4.57
C VAL A 376 6.29 18.59 3.15
N ALA A 377 6.32 17.66 2.20
CA ALA A 377 6.57 17.99 0.80
C ALA A 377 5.41 18.73 0.13
N GLY A 378 4.19 18.67 0.70
CA GLY A 378 2.97 19.07 0.02
C GLY A 378 2.77 18.24 -1.25
N GLU A 379 2.55 18.91 -2.39
CA GLU A 379 2.44 18.28 -3.72
C GLU A 379 3.79 18.17 -4.46
N LYS A 380 4.90 18.61 -3.85
CA LYS A 380 6.21 18.64 -4.53
C LYS A 380 6.70 17.22 -4.83
N SER A 381 7.31 17.07 -6.00
CA SER A 381 7.97 15.86 -6.50
C SER A 381 9.44 16.19 -6.80
N GLY A 382 10.34 15.20 -6.79
CA GLY A 382 11.78 15.39 -7.02
C GLY A 382 12.49 16.13 -5.88
N VAL A 383 11.99 15.97 -4.65
CA VAL A 383 12.57 16.59 -3.45
C VAL A 383 13.16 15.55 -2.50
N TYR A 384 14.18 15.99 -1.77
CA TYR A 384 14.78 15.24 -0.66
C TYR A 384 14.23 15.74 0.67
N LEU A 385 13.78 14.82 1.51
CA LEU A 385 13.13 15.09 2.79
C LEU A 385 14.01 14.60 3.93
N ASN A 386 13.98 15.31 5.06
CA ASN A 386 14.49 14.84 6.34
C ASN A 386 13.55 15.29 7.48
N PRO A 387 13.84 14.98 8.76
CA PRO A 387 13.01 15.41 9.88
C PRO A 387 12.73 16.93 9.96
N GLY A 388 13.60 17.76 9.36
CA GLY A 388 13.43 19.22 9.27
C GLY A 388 12.64 19.71 8.05
N GLY A 389 12.15 18.83 7.18
CA GLY A 389 11.39 19.18 5.98
C GLY A 389 12.14 18.96 4.67
N VAL A 390 11.82 19.75 3.65
CA VAL A 390 12.52 19.73 2.36
C VAL A 390 13.94 20.26 2.55
N ASN A 391 14.93 19.50 2.08
CA ASN A 391 16.34 19.82 2.24
C ASN A 391 17.12 19.67 0.93
N LYS A 392 18.32 20.24 0.87
CA LYS A 392 19.19 20.16 -0.31
C LYS A 392 20.02 18.87 -0.25
N PRO A 393 19.89 17.94 -1.21
CA PRO A 393 20.74 16.77 -1.26
C PRO A 393 22.14 17.11 -1.81
N LEU A 394 23.03 16.11 -1.87
CA LEU A 394 24.27 16.21 -2.63
C LEU A 394 23.98 16.69 -4.06
N ALA A 395 24.79 17.61 -4.60
CA ALA A 395 24.53 18.25 -5.90
C ALA A 395 24.31 17.24 -7.05
N ALA A 396 25.05 16.12 -7.03
CA ALA A 396 24.90 15.03 -7.99
C ALA A 396 23.49 14.39 -7.96
N GLY A 397 22.81 14.42 -6.82
CA GLY A 397 21.42 13.95 -6.70
C GLY A 397 20.43 14.76 -7.54
N THR A 398 20.73 16.02 -7.82
CA THR A 398 19.90 16.93 -8.64
C THR A 398 20.42 17.13 -10.06
N ASP A 399 21.55 16.51 -10.42
CA ASP A 399 22.14 16.59 -11.75
C ASP A 399 21.46 15.61 -12.71
N VAL A 400 20.77 16.14 -13.73
CA VAL A 400 19.99 15.34 -14.70
C VAL A 400 20.89 14.38 -15.50
N GLY A 401 22.11 14.79 -15.86
CA GLY A 401 23.04 13.94 -16.59
C GLY A 401 23.50 12.74 -15.76
N LYS A 402 23.78 12.95 -14.46
CA LYS A 402 24.11 11.87 -13.52
C LYS A 402 22.91 10.96 -13.26
N GLN A 403 21.70 11.52 -13.13
CA GLN A 403 20.46 10.75 -13.00
C GLN A 403 20.25 9.83 -14.21
N ASP A 404 20.36 10.36 -15.43
CA ASP A 404 20.20 9.59 -16.65
C ASP A 404 21.30 8.53 -16.81
N ARG A 405 22.54 8.85 -16.43
CA ARG A 405 23.63 7.87 -16.41
C ARG A 405 23.34 6.72 -15.45
N LEU A 406 22.85 7.01 -14.24
CA LEU A 406 22.47 5.97 -13.28
C LEU A 406 21.32 5.10 -13.80
N VAL A 407 20.29 5.72 -14.40
CA VAL A 407 19.17 5.00 -15.03
C VAL A 407 19.67 4.09 -16.15
N GLN A 408 20.61 4.56 -16.98
CA GLN A 408 21.20 3.74 -18.02
C GLN A 408 21.97 2.53 -17.44
N ILE A 409 22.75 2.72 -16.37
CA ILE A 409 23.44 1.62 -15.69
C ILE A 409 22.43 0.60 -15.15
N TYR A 410 21.32 1.06 -14.56
CA TYR A 410 20.26 0.15 -14.12
C TYR A 410 19.63 -0.63 -15.27
N LYS A 411 19.40 0.02 -16.41
CA LYS A 411 18.91 -0.65 -17.62
C LYS A 411 19.88 -1.72 -18.09
N ASP A 412 21.17 -1.40 -18.16
CA ASP A 412 22.22 -2.33 -18.62
C ASP A 412 22.30 -3.57 -17.72
N VAL A 413 22.15 -3.39 -16.39
CA VAL A 413 22.21 -4.49 -15.41
C VAL A 413 20.92 -5.32 -15.38
N SER A 414 19.75 -4.68 -15.45
CA SER A 414 18.46 -5.37 -15.26
C SER A 414 17.78 -5.83 -16.55
N GLY A 415 18.20 -5.27 -17.69
CA GLY A 415 17.53 -5.40 -18.99
C GLY A 415 16.15 -4.72 -19.05
N LEU A 416 15.88 -3.73 -18.18
CA LEU A 416 14.60 -3.04 -18.10
C LEU A 416 14.75 -1.55 -18.35
N ASP A 417 13.88 -1.00 -19.21
CA ASP A 417 13.68 0.43 -19.34
C ASP A 417 12.81 0.98 -18.22
N LEU A 418 13.14 2.18 -17.75
CA LEU A 418 12.23 2.95 -16.90
C LEU A 418 11.15 3.60 -17.78
N PRO A 419 9.85 3.35 -17.54
CA PRO A 419 8.78 3.93 -18.34
C PRO A 419 8.80 5.46 -18.33
N GLN A 420 8.38 6.07 -19.44
CA GLN A 420 8.24 7.51 -19.58
C GLN A 420 6.99 8.03 -18.86
#